data_AF-A0A7S0ZX01-F1
#
_entry.id   AF-A0A7S0ZX01-F1
#
_cell.length_a   1.000
_cell.length_b   1.000
_cell.length_c   1.000
_cell.angle_alpha   90.00
_cell.angle_beta   90.00
_cell.angle_gamma   90.00
#
_symmetry.space_group_name_H-M   'P 1'
#
loop_
_entity.id
_entity.type
_entity.pdbx_description
1 polymer ?
#
loop_
_entity_poly.entity_id
_entity_poly.type
_entity_poly.pdbx_seq_one_letter_code
_entity_poly.pdbx_strand_id
1 'polypeptide(L)'
;AETTQVTVDLNSRIQRSSSGTYHAGKGIIVRSPFDGLDTSDLLVAPATFWSNDLLPPSQLYPSSGGDGGNCWCPNEGWTGYNNVGYTCDTGPWDYAQMAVVMGTAMPNLFADYDNIQDSSWDNGVFYATDANSVDSRCFYSEAYSGFDCPGGWVDYNTGTFTPNAEKKGAGNYAAGSPRKNSNWGGGAGCHFETSQQQIDQTDAFDSNSNNLVDDPTCHCNKALAGNSWDDWVQNWMSNAQPKQNYEFEGWFGKGKAPAWAVDLAACWVDNFRDLIQLQNALYRHRYTWNNQLIPQSTWGSGASEDRKYWGWNEIPMDRNAVHDSNNWDAVMVKLPGNLCDNDDGTSDKLDCLVKTAQTTLESDLDTWT
;
A
#
# COMPACT_ATOMS: atom_id res chain seq x y z
N ALA A 1 -9.92 -25.91 11.08
CA ALA A 1 -8.94 -26.30 10.06
C ALA A 1 -7.89 -27.20 10.70
N GLU A 2 -7.46 -28.26 10.02
CA GLU A 2 -6.29 -29.04 10.49
C GLU A 2 -5.04 -28.16 10.40
N THR A 3 -4.30 -28.06 11.50
CA THR A 3 -3.04 -27.34 11.55
C THR A 3 -1.98 -28.13 10.77
N THR A 4 -1.51 -27.58 9.65
CA THR A 4 -0.39 -28.16 8.89
C THR A 4 0.94 -27.53 9.31
N GLN A 5 2.07 -28.16 8.98
CA GLN A 5 3.39 -27.57 9.23
C GLN A 5 3.55 -26.20 8.54
N VAL A 6 3.05 -26.06 7.30
CA VAL A 6 3.03 -24.78 6.58
C VAL A 6 2.27 -23.72 7.37
N THR A 7 1.10 -24.06 7.90
CA THR A 7 0.32 -23.13 8.74
C THR A 7 1.05 -22.77 10.03
N VAL A 8 1.74 -23.70 10.69
CA VAL A 8 2.55 -23.42 11.89
C VAL A 8 3.69 -22.46 11.56
N ASP A 9 4.42 -22.73 10.48
CA ASP A 9 5.59 -21.95 10.07
C ASP A 9 5.19 -20.53 9.66
N LEU A 10 4.13 -20.38 8.86
CA LEU A 10 3.63 -19.06 8.46
C LEU A 10 3.13 -18.26 9.67
N ASN A 11 2.39 -18.88 10.60
CA ASN A 11 1.95 -18.22 11.83
C ASN A 11 3.12 -17.77 12.72
N SER A 12 4.19 -18.56 12.81
CA SER A 12 5.41 -18.17 13.52
C SER A 12 6.09 -16.98 12.86
N ARG A 13 6.11 -16.92 11.52
CA ARG A 13 6.71 -15.81 10.78
C ARG A 13 5.97 -14.50 10.97
N ILE A 14 4.66 -14.50 11.10
CA ILE A 14 3.87 -13.28 11.35
C ILE A 14 3.67 -12.98 12.83
N GLN A 15 4.32 -13.70 13.74
CA GLN A 15 4.09 -13.57 15.18
C GLN A 15 4.22 -12.12 15.67
N ARG A 16 3.25 -11.69 16.48
CA ARG A 16 3.22 -10.36 17.10
C ARG A 16 4.33 -10.20 18.13
N SER A 17 4.92 -9.00 18.17
CA SER A 17 5.91 -8.63 19.19
C SER A 17 5.25 -8.49 20.56
N SER A 18 5.83 -9.13 21.59
CA SER A 18 5.37 -8.99 22.98
C SER A 18 5.71 -7.61 23.57
N SER A 19 6.75 -6.96 23.06
CA SER A 19 7.16 -5.60 23.43
C SER A 19 7.87 -4.94 22.25
N GLY A 20 7.67 -3.64 22.09
CA GLY A 20 8.17 -2.89 20.94
C GLY A 20 7.45 -3.27 19.63
N THR A 21 8.03 -2.84 18.51
CA THR A 21 7.52 -3.13 17.16
C THR A 21 8.50 -4.06 16.45
N TYR A 22 8.02 -5.08 15.74
CA TYR A 22 8.84 -5.91 14.85
C TYR A 22 10.09 -6.54 15.49
N HIS A 23 9.88 -7.26 16.60
CA HIS A 23 10.91 -8.02 17.34
C HIS A 23 10.62 -9.52 17.44
N ALA A 24 9.44 -9.99 16.98
CA ALA A 24 9.07 -11.39 17.01
C ALA A 24 9.20 -12.01 15.60
N GLY A 25 8.08 -12.22 14.91
CA GLY A 25 8.09 -12.77 13.56
C GLY A 25 8.74 -11.82 12.54
N LYS A 26 9.53 -12.36 11.61
CA LYS A 26 10.15 -11.60 10.50
C LYS A 26 9.15 -11.22 9.39
N GLY A 27 7.90 -11.64 9.51
CA GLY A 27 6.80 -11.45 8.56
C GLY A 27 6.91 -12.29 7.31
N ILE A 28 5.96 -12.06 6.41
CA ILE A 28 5.82 -12.73 5.10
C ILE A 28 5.45 -11.68 4.04
N ILE A 29 5.73 -11.99 2.78
CA ILE A 29 5.22 -11.22 1.64
C ILE A 29 4.02 -11.95 1.04
N VAL A 30 2.97 -11.19 0.75
CA VAL A 30 1.74 -11.63 0.14
C VAL A 30 1.56 -10.89 -1.19
N ARG A 31 1.31 -11.61 -2.28
CA ARG A 31 1.10 -11.01 -3.60
C ARG A 31 -0.21 -11.51 -4.20
N SER A 32 -1.09 -10.58 -4.56
CA SER A 32 -2.26 -10.88 -5.41
C SER A 32 -1.81 -10.89 -6.86
N PRO A 33 -2.09 -11.95 -7.64
CA PRO A 33 -1.84 -11.94 -9.08
C PRO A 33 -2.92 -11.19 -9.88
N PHE A 34 -3.99 -10.72 -9.22
CA PHE A 34 -5.12 -10.03 -9.84
C PHE A 34 -5.03 -8.51 -9.71
N ASP A 35 -3.87 -7.99 -9.30
CA ASP A 35 -3.60 -6.56 -9.12
C ASP A 35 -3.61 -5.72 -10.42
N GLY A 36 -3.85 -6.35 -11.58
CA GLY A 36 -3.80 -5.70 -12.90
C GLY A 36 -2.39 -5.41 -13.41
N LEU A 37 -1.36 -5.65 -12.60
CA LEU A 37 0.05 -5.37 -12.87
C LEU A 37 0.87 -6.63 -13.13
N ASP A 38 0.25 -7.81 -13.07
CA ASP A 38 0.89 -9.10 -13.31
C ASP A 38 1.49 -9.23 -14.72
N THR A 39 0.81 -8.68 -15.73
CA THR A 39 1.24 -8.72 -17.14
C THR A 39 2.14 -7.56 -17.57
N SER A 40 2.48 -6.67 -16.64
CA SER A 40 3.33 -5.51 -16.90
C SER A 40 4.79 -5.93 -17.19
N ASP A 41 5.50 -5.14 -18.01
CA ASP A 41 6.92 -5.34 -18.35
C ASP A 41 7.89 -4.59 -17.41
N LEU A 42 7.36 -4.05 -16.31
CA LEU A 42 8.11 -3.37 -15.26
C LEU A 42 9.02 -4.33 -14.47
N LEU A 43 10.10 -3.81 -13.87
CA LEU A 43 11.07 -4.63 -13.14
C LEU A 43 10.59 -5.03 -11.74
N VAL A 44 9.64 -4.29 -11.20
CA VAL A 44 9.02 -4.60 -9.91
C VAL A 44 7.52 -4.88 -10.05
N ALA A 45 6.98 -5.50 -9.01
CA ALA A 45 5.56 -5.77 -8.87
C ALA A 45 5.13 -5.54 -7.40
N PRO A 46 3.92 -5.00 -7.15
CA PRO A 46 3.54 -4.63 -5.80
C PRO A 46 3.25 -5.87 -4.96
N ALA A 47 3.66 -5.86 -3.71
CA ALA A 47 3.28 -6.87 -2.75
C ALA A 47 2.94 -6.22 -1.41
N THR A 48 2.34 -6.99 -0.51
CA THR A 48 2.02 -6.54 0.84
C THR A 48 2.79 -7.36 1.85
N PHE A 49 3.39 -6.70 2.82
CA PHE A 49 4.00 -7.34 3.98
C PHE A 49 2.98 -7.59 5.07
N TRP A 50 2.98 -8.82 5.60
CA TRP A 50 2.10 -9.21 6.69
C TRP A 50 2.91 -9.49 7.96
N SER A 51 2.41 -8.93 9.06
CA SER A 51 2.87 -9.16 10.43
C SER A 51 1.71 -8.86 11.38
N ASN A 52 1.59 -9.62 12.46
CA ASN A 52 0.59 -9.36 13.50
C ASN A 52 0.91 -8.13 14.37
N ASP A 53 2.00 -7.40 14.05
CA ASP A 53 2.24 -6.05 14.57
C ASP A 53 1.45 -4.96 13.81
N LEU A 54 0.88 -5.28 12.64
CA LEU A 54 0.00 -4.39 11.89
C LEU A 54 -1.42 -4.39 12.47
N LEU A 55 -2.01 -3.20 12.59
CA LEU A 55 -3.34 -2.98 13.13
C LEU A 55 -4.48 -2.94 12.10
N PRO A 56 -4.27 -2.51 10.84
CA PRO A 56 -5.36 -2.48 9.86
C PRO A 56 -5.97 -3.87 9.60
N PRO A 57 -7.30 -3.96 9.39
CA PRO A 57 -7.99 -5.24 9.20
C PRO A 57 -7.84 -5.81 7.78
N SER A 58 -7.87 -4.96 6.74
CA SER A 58 -7.84 -5.39 5.34
C SER A 58 -6.47 -5.17 4.72
N GLN A 59 -5.56 -6.10 5.00
CA GLN A 59 -4.14 -6.03 4.60
C GLN A 59 -3.84 -6.61 3.22
N LEU A 60 -4.83 -6.75 2.33
CA LEU A 60 -4.61 -7.22 0.96
C LEU A 60 -5.42 -6.36 0.02
N TYR A 61 -4.79 -5.87 -1.05
CA TYR A 61 -5.48 -5.15 -2.11
C TYR A 61 -6.62 -6.02 -2.66
N PRO A 62 -7.87 -5.53 -2.63
CA PRO A 62 -8.98 -6.29 -3.17
C PRO A 62 -9.07 -6.10 -4.68
N SER A 63 -8.95 -7.20 -5.42
CA SER A 63 -8.89 -7.19 -6.89
C SER A 63 -10.05 -7.93 -7.56
N SER A 64 -10.82 -8.70 -6.81
CA SER A 64 -11.98 -9.43 -7.31
C SER A 64 -13.22 -9.18 -6.44
N GLY A 65 -14.41 -9.37 -7.03
CA GLY A 65 -15.69 -9.32 -6.32
C GLY A 65 -16.63 -8.22 -6.82
N GLY A 66 -17.44 -7.68 -5.89
CA GLY A 66 -18.46 -6.68 -6.16
C GLY A 66 -17.93 -5.50 -6.95
N ASP A 67 -18.71 -5.04 -7.93
CA ASP A 67 -18.35 -3.98 -8.87
C ASP A 67 -16.96 -4.15 -9.51
N GLY A 68 -16.62 -5.41 -9.85
CA GLY A 68 -15.39 -5.75 -10.56
C GLY A 68 -14.12 -5.63 -9.72
N GLY A 69 -14.23 -5.72 -8.39
CA GLY A 69 -13.07 -5.58 -7.51
C GLY A 69 -12.75 -4.13 -7.12
N ASN A 70 -13.58 -3.16 -7.52
CA ASN A 70 -13.27 -1.75 -7.30
C ASN A 70 -13.27 -1.38 -5.79
N CYS A 71 -12.08 -1.09 -5.23
CA CYS A 71 -11.91 -0.69 -3.83
C CYS A 71 -12.58 0.65 -3.48
N TRP A 72 -13.03 1.42 -4.47
CA TRP A 72 -13.82 2.64 -4.27
C TRP A 72 -15.29 2.33 -3.95
N CYS A 73 -15.73 1.09 -4.09
CA CYS A 73 -17.11 0.69 -3.89
C CYS A 73 -17.34 0.08 -2.50
N PRO A 74 -18.52 0.29 -1.87
CA PRO A 74 -19.64 1.09 -2.36
C PRO A 74 -19.34 2.60 -2.34
N ASN A 75 -20.00 3.41 -3.16
CA ASN A 75 -19.99 4.87 -3.04
C ASN A 75 -21.20 5.54 -3.73
N GLU A 76 -21.50 6.77 -3.28
CA GLU A 76 -22.62 7.59 -3.79
C GLU A 76 -22.18 8.65 -4.83
N GLY A 77 -21.00 8.48 -5.45
CA GLY A 77 -20.52 9.36 -6.50
C GLY A 77 -19.82 10.65 -6.04
N TRP A 78 -19.51 10.76 -4.74
CA TRP A 78 -18.91 11.96 -4.15
C TRP A 78 -17.77 11.62 -3.19
N THR A 79 -16.58 12.20 -3.41
CA THR A 79 -15.38 11.96 -2.56
C THR A 79 -15.34 12.81 -1.29
N GLY A 80 -16.25 13.78 -1.13
CA GLY A 80 -16.06 14.90 -0.19
C GLY A 80 -15.49 16.17 -0.86
N TYR A 81 -14.84 16.02 -2.01
CA TYR A 81 -14.14 17.10 -2.70
C TYR A 81 -14.57 17.26 -4.16
N ASN A 82 -14.82 16.15 -4.85
CA ASN A 82 -15.18 16.08 -6.27
C ASN A 82 -16.17 14.94 -6.55
N ASN A 83 -16.85 15.04 -7.69
CA ASN A 83 -17.70 13.96 -8.21
C ASN A 83 -16.81 12.94 -8.93
N VAL A 84 -17.05 11.64 -8.73
CA VAL A 84 -16.27 10.56 -9.38
C VAL A 84 -16.88 10.08 -10.70
N GLY A 85 -18.10 10.50 -11.02
CA GLY A 85 -18.78 10.21 -12.29
C GLY A 85 -19.54 8.87 -12.34
N TYR A 86 -19.54 8.11 -11.25
CA TYR A 86 -20.26 6.84 -11.13
C TYR A 86 -20.71 6.60 -9.68
N THR A 87 -21.64 5.66 -9.47
CA THR A 87 -22.04 5.15 -8.16
C THR A 87 -21.97 3.64 -8.19
N CYS A 88 -21.79 3.00 -7.04
CA CYS A 88 -21.78 1.55 -6.93
C CYS A 88 -22.27 1.10 -5.55
N ASP A 89 -23.03 0.01 -5.53
CA ASP A 89 -23.71 -0.48 -4.33
C ASP A 89 -22.91 -1.61 -3.65
N THR A 90 -22.04 -2.30 -4.38
CA THR A 90 -21.31 -3.47 -3.87
C THR A 90 -19.81 -3.28 -3.96
N GLY A 91 -19.06 -3.73 -2.97
CA GLY A 91 -17.61 -3.67 -3.00
C GLY A 91 -16.96 -5.05 -2.93
N PRO A 92 -15.63 -5.12 -3.10
CA PRO A 92 -14.89 -6.36 -2.92
C PRO A 92 -14.73 -6.76 -1.44
N TRP A 93 -15.14 -5.90 -0.51
CA TRP A 93 -14.96 -6.07 0.94
C TRP A 93 -15.64 -7.30 1.53
N ASP A 94 -16.62 -7.87 0.82
CA ASP A 94 -17.39 -9.05 1.22
C ASP A 94 -16.94 -10.32 0.49
N TYR A 95 -15.86 -10.23 -0.29
CA TYR A 95 -15.33 -11.30 -1.12
C TYR A 95 -14.01 -11.80 -0.55
N ALA A 96 -13.81 -13.13 -0.64
CA ALA A 96 -12.51 -13.70 -0.39
C ALA A 96 -11.53 -13.26 -1.48
N GLN A 97 -10.28 -13.07 -1.11
CA GLN A 97 -9.21 -12.67 -2.03
C GLN A 97 -8.17 -13.78 -2.08
N MET A 98 -7.71 -14.12 -3.28
CA MET A 98 -6.64 -15.09 -3.50
C MET A 98 -5.30 -14.37 -3.62
N ALA A 99 -4.26 -14.96 -3.02
CA ALA A 99 -2.89 -14.49 -3.12
C ALA A 99 -1.90 -15.65 -3.03
N VAL A 100 -0.64 -15.40 -3.36
CA VAL A 100 0.49 -16.26 -2.98
C VAL A 100 1.24 -15.70 -1.80
N VAL A 101 1.80 -16.61 -0.99
CA VAL A 101 2.54 -16.27 0.22
C VAL A 101 3.99 -16.73 0.11
N MET A 102 4.91 -15.83 0.47
CA MET A 102 6.34 -16.05 0.50
C MET A 102 6.88 -15.71 1.89
N GLY A 103 7.15 -16.74 2.66
CA GLY A 103 7.73 -16.70 4.01
C GLY A 103 9.09 -17.38 4.06
N THR A 104 9.26 -18.57 3.49
CA THR A 104 10.55 -19.28 3.50
C THR A 104 11.56 -18.66 2.54
N ALA A 105 11.09 -18.10 1.42
CA ALA A 105 11.92 -17.46 0.41
C ALA A 105 12.32 -16.00 0.73
N MET A 106 11.96 -15.46 1.89
CA MET A 106 12.33 -14.09 2.27
C MET A 106 13.83 -13.75 2.11
N PRO A 107 14.82 -14.66 2.34
CA PRO A 107 16.23 -14.40 2.02
C PRO A 107 16.53 -14.17 0.53
N ASN A 108 15.70 -14.68 -0.38
CA ASN A 108 15.80 -14.42 -1.81
C ASN A 108 15.18 -13.07 -2.20
N LEU A 109 14.26 -12.59 -1.37
CA LEU A 109 13.51 -11.35 -1.61
C LEU A 109 14.21 -10.11 -1.03
N PHE A 110 14.97 -10.28 0.05
CA PHE A 110 15.58 -9.17 0.79
C PHE A 110 17.07 -9.40 1.05
N ALA A 111 17.87 -8.41 0.69
CA ALA A 111 19.28 -8.37 1.08
C ALA A 111 19.41 -8.30 2.61
N ASP A 112 20.40 -9.00 3.14
CA ASP A 112 20.70 -9.02 4.58
C ASP A 112 19.51 -9.42 5.46
N TYR A 113 18.75 -10.44 5.01
CA TYR A 113 17.53 -10.91 5.69
C TYR A 113 17.77 -11.34 7.15
N ASP A 114 18.98 -11.78 7.48
CA ASP A 114 19.31 -12.18 8.86
C ASP A 114 19.14 -11.02 9.85
N ASN A 115 19.44 -9.79 9.41
CA ASN A 115 19.35 -8.56 10.21
C ASN A 115 18.10 -7.71 9.90
N ILE A 116 17.11 -8.24 9.17
CA ILE A 116 15.93 -7.48 8.69
C ILE A 116 15.10 -6.78 9.79
N GLN A 117 15.21 -7.24 11.04
CA GLN A 117 14.50 -6.66 12.20
C GLN A 117 15.30 -5.57 12.94
N ASP A 118 16.57 -5.37 12.58
CA ASP A 118 17.42 -4.34 13.16
C ASP A 118 16.89 -2.95 12.78
N SER A 119 16.92 -2.03 13.75
CA SER A 119 16.45 -0.65 13.53
C SER A 119 17.27 0.15 12.53
N SER A 120 18.45 -0.35 12.14
CA SER A 120 19.32 0.25 11.13
C SER A 120 19.28 -0.48 9.79
N TRP A 121 18.49 -1.54 9.64
CA TRP A 121 18.32 -2.21 8.36
C TRP A 121 17.50 -1.30 7.45
N ASP A 122 18.02 -0.96 6.28
CA ASP A 122 17.51 0.13 5.42
C ASP A 122 17.63 -0.22 3.92
N ASN A 123 17.49 -1.51 3.58
CA ASN A 123 17.73 -2.03 2.23
C ASN A 123 16.51 -1.96 1.30
N GLY A 124 15.32 -1.65 1.80
CA GLY A 124 14.08 -1.72 1.02
C GLY A 124 13.43 -0.37 0.73
N VAL A 125 12.31 -0.45 0.01
CA VAL A 125 11.39 0.64 -0.28
C VAL A 125 10.03 0.15 0.17
N PHE A 126 9.41 0.85 1.11
CA PHE A 126 8.15 0.40 1.72
C PHE A 126 7.17 1.56 1.85
N TYR A 127 5.94 1.37 1.40
CA TYR A 127 4.86 2.33 1.59
C TYR A 127 3.87 1.80 2.61
N ALA A 128 3.55 2.63 3.61
CA ALA A 128 2.64 2.29 4.72
C ALA A 128 1.16 2.12 4.32
N THR A 129 0.84 2.31 3.05
CA THR A 129 -0.50 2.27 2.49
C THR A 129 -0.39 2.03 0.98
N ASP A 130 -1.53 2.00 0.29
CA ASP A 130 -1.54 2.03 -1.17
C ASP A 130 -0.85 3.29 -1.66
N ALA A 131 0.04 3.16 -2.64
CA ALA A 131 0.89 4.25 -3.05
C ALA A 131 1.06 4.31 -4.56
N ASN A 132 0.44 3.40 -5.31
CA ASN A 132 0.71 3.19 -6.73
C ASN A 132 2.21 3.11 -7.00
N SER A 133 2.92 2.40 -6.12
CA SER A 133 4.38 2.40 -6.04
C SER A 133 5.01 1.98 -7.36
N VAL A 134 4.34 1.13 -8.12
CA VAL A 134 4.86 0.55 -9.37
C VAL A 134 4.43 1.33 -10.62
N ASP A 135 3.23 1.91 -10.65
CA ASP A 135 2.57 2.37 -11.87
C ASP A 135 2.29 3.89 -11.94
N SER A 136 2.25 4.60 -10.81
CA SER A 136 1.97 6.06 -10.79
C SER A 136 3.00 6.86 -9.99
N ARG A 137 4.26 6.41 -9.98
CA ARG A 137 5.37 7.14 -9.34
C ARG A 137 6.51 7.46 -10.28
N CYS A 138 7.13 8.61 -10.08
CA CYS A 138 8.35 8.98 -10.77
C CYS A 138 9.61 8.69 -9.96
N PHE A 139 10.62 8.10 -10.61
CA PHE A 139 11.94 7.91 -10.03
C PHE A 139 12.81 9.15 -10.25
N TYR A 140 13.43 9.67 -9.19
CA TYR A 140 14.37 10.78 -9.32
C TYR A 140 15.76 10.29 -9.74
N SER A 141 16.31 10.86 -10.82
CA SER A 141 17.67 10.60 -11.27
C SER A 141 18.55 11.83 -11.10
N GLU A 142 19.61 11.67 -10.29
CA GLU A 142 20.66 12.69 -10.16
C GLU A 142 21.37 12.97 -11.48
N ALA A 143 21.53 11.94 -12.34
CA ALA A 143 22.34 12.02 -13.56
C ALA A 143 21.84 13.07 -14.56
N TYR A 144 20.54 13.34 -14.58
CA TYR A 144 19.93 14.38 -15.41
C TYR A 144 19.08 15.37 -14.60
N SER A 145 19.20 15.36 -13.26
CA SER A 145 18.51 16.29 -12.35
C SER A 145 17.01 16.38 -12.64
N GLY A 146 16.35 15.23 -12.73
CA GLY A 146 14.94 15.16 -13.10
C GLY A 146 14.31 13.82 -12.76
N PHE A 147 13.01 13.75 -13.00
CA PHE A 147 12.18 12.60 -12.66
C PHE A 147 11.87 11.77 -13.90
N ASP A 148 12.17 10.47 -13.87
CA ASP A 148 11.63 9.47 -14.79
C ASP A 148 10.19 9.18 -14.40
N CYS A 149 9.21 9.52 -15.24
CA CYS A 149 7.79 9.36 -14.98
C CYS A 149 7.15 8.47 -16.05
N PRO A 150 5.98 7.87 -15.80
CA PRO A 150 5.21 7.20 -16.85
C PRO A 150 5.01 8.12 -18.07
N GLY A 151 5.56 7.73 -19.22
CA GLY A 151 5.40 8.43 -20.50
C GLY A 151 6.29 9.66 -20.71
N GLY A 152 7.17 10.03 -19.77
CA GLY A 152 8.10 11.14 -19.97
C GLY A 152 8.98 11.45 -18.78
N TRP A 153 9.64 12.60 -18.81
CA TRP A 153 10.44 13.05 -17.67
C TRP A 153 10.05 14.46 -17.25
N VAL A 154 10.10 14.72 -15.94
CA VAL A 154 9.82 16.04 -15.35
C VAL A 154 11.13 16.66 -14.88
N ASP A 155 11.42 17.87 -15.34
CA ASP A 155 12.59 18.63 -14.88
C ASP A 155 12.41 19.05 -13.41
N TYR A 156 13.42 18.76 -12.57
CA TYR A 156 13.32 19.00 -11.12
C TYR A 156 13.16 20.48 -10.76
N ASN A 157 13.79 21.38 -11.51
CA ASN A 157 13.85 22.80 -11.16
C ASN A 157 12.63 23.57 -11.68
N THR A 158 12.09 23.16 -12.82
CA THR A 158 11.01 23.88 -13.52
C THR A 158 9.66 23.18 -13.43
N GLY A 159 9.64 21.89 -13.09
CA GLY A 159 8.42 21.07 -13.14
C GLY A 159 7.95 20.79 -14.58
N THR A 160 8.76 21.08 -15.60
CA THR A 160 8.37 20.92 -17.00
C THR A 160 8.39 19.45 -17.39
N PHE A 161 7.25 18.92 -17.83
CA PHE A 161 7.17 17.60 -18.44
C PHE A 161 7.63 17.62 -19.89
N THR A 162 8.48 16.66 -20.24
CA THR A 162 8.88 16.37 -21.62
C THR A 162 8.49 14.94 -21.96
N PRO A 163 7.59 14.72 -22.95
CA PRO A 163 7.19 13.40 -23.37
C PRO A 163 8.38 12.55 -23.80
N ASN A 164 8.45 11.32 -23.30
CA ASN A 164 9.44 10.32 -23.68
C ASN A 164 8.92 8.92 -23.32
N ALA A 165 8.58 8.12 -24.32
CA ALA A 165 8.03 6.78 -24.12
C ALA A 165 9.04 5.76 -23.54
N GLU A 166 10.34 6.07 -23.54
CA GLU A 166 11.36 5.25 -22.87
C GLU A 166 11.34 5.43 -21.34
N LYS A 167 10.64 6.47 -20.86
CA LYS A 167 10.45 6.76 -19.45
C LYS A 167 9.17 6.10 -18.97
N LYS A 168 9.32 5.28 -17.93
CA LYS A 168 8.29 4.34 -17.46
C LYS A 168 7.96 4.54 -15.99
N GLY A 169 8.63 5.47 -15.30
CA GLY A 169 8.42 5.68 -13.87
C GLY A 169 9.24 4.74 -12.99
N ALA A 170 8.96 4.81 -11.69
CA ALA A 170 9.71 4.11 -10.65
C ALA A 170 9.62 2.58 -10.76
N GLY A 171 8.55 2.03 -11.33
CA GLY A 171 8.42 0.58 -11.55
C GLY A 171 9.48 -0.01 -12.49
N ASN A 172 10.18 0.81 -13.27
CA ASN A 172 11.17 0.37 -14.26
C ASN A 172 12.61 0.30 -13.72
N TYR A 173 12.78 0.41 -12.41
CA TYR A 173 14.08 0.34 -11.73
C TYR A 173 14.15 -0.94 -10.89
N ALA A 174 15.37 -1.40 -10.58
CA ALA A 174 15.56 -2.60 -9.78
C ALA A 174 15.08 -2.38 -8.33
N ALA A 175 14.46 -3.39 -7.74
CA ALA A 175 14.00 -3.34 -6.35
C ALA A 175 15.15 -3.03 -5.38
N GLY A 176 14.83 -2.34 -4.28
CA GLY A 176 15.77 -1.96 -3.24
C GLY A 176 15.90 -0.44 -3.08
N SER A 177 16.51 -0.02 -1.97
CA SER A 177 16.65 1.39 -1.61
C SER A 177 17.60 2.15 -2.55
N PRO A 178 17.16 3.26 -3.20
CA PRO A 178 18.04 4.08 -4.03
C PRO A 178 19.14 4.78 -3.22
N ARG A 179 18.97 4.89 -1.89
CA ARG A 179 19.97 5.43 -0.96
C ARG A 179 21.13 4.46 -0.71
N LYS A 180 20.96 3.17 -0.98
CA LYS A 180 22.03 2.15 -0.90
C LYS A 180 22.75 1.96 -2.22
N ASN A 181 22.02 2.07 -3.31
CA ASN A 181 22.55 1.89 -4.64
C ASN A 181 21.73 2.74 -5.61
N SER A 182 22.38 3.67 -6.30
CA SER A 182 21.71 4.57 -7.24
C SER A 182 21.10 3.85 -8.45
N ASN A 183 21.41 2.56 -8.66
CA ASN A 183 20.79 1.72 -9.69
C ASN A 183 19.54 0.97 -9.18
N TRP A 184 19.21 1.09 -7.89
CA TRP A 184 17.97 0.62 -7.30
C TRP A 184 16.93 1.73 -7.25
N GLY A 185 15.83 1.53 -6.53
CA GLY A 185 14.71 2.45 -6.42
C GLY A 185 13.48 2.01 -7.20
N GLY A 186 13.38 0.73 -7.55
CA GLY A 186 12.14 0.12 -8.00
C GLY A 186 10.99 0.50 -7.06
N GLY A 187 10.07 1.29 -7.59
CA GLY A 187 8.93 1.90 -6.92
C GLY A 187 9.21 3.04 -5.92
N ALA A 188 10.47 3.41 -5.67
CA ALA A 188 10.79 4.60 -4.88
C ALA A 188 10.58 5.86 -5.72
N GLY A 189 9.65 6.71 -5.32
CA GLY A 189 9.37 7.92 -6.08
C GLY A 189 8.25 8.78 -5.53
N CYS A 190 8.07 9.91 -6.21
CA CYS A 190 6.97 10.85 -5.96
C CYS A 190 5.75 10.46 -6.78
N HIS A 191 4.54 10.63 -6.22
CA HIS A 191 3.29 10.40 -6.94
C HIS A 191 3.20 11.29 -8.21
N PHE A 192 2.62 10.75 -9.27
CA PHE A 192 2.51 11.37 -10.58
C PHE A 192 1.15 11.13 -11.24
N GLU A 193 0.41 12.21 -11.43
CA GLU A 193 -0.85 12.19 -12.17
C GLU A 193 -0.59 12.30 -13.68
N THR A 194 -0.76 11.17 -14.36
CA THR A 194 -0.44 10.99 -15.78
C THR A 194 -1.27 11.90 -16.70
N SER A 195 -2.52 12.20 -16.36
CA SER A 195 -3.39 13.05 -17.20
C SER A 195 -2.95 14.51 -17.24
N GLN A 196 -2.40 15.01 -16.13
CA GLN A 196 -1.89 16.38 -16.01
C GLN A 196 -0.38 16.46 -16.27
N GLN A 197 0.29 15.32 -16.28
CA GLN A 197 1.73 15.18 -16.51
C GLN A 197 2.55 15.95 -15.45
N GLN A 198 2.12 15.90 -14.19
CA GLN A 198 2.73 16.65 -13.08
C GLN A 198 2.90 15.76 -11.85
N ILE A 199 3.91 16.11 -11.04
CA ILE A 199 4.10 15.53 -9.70
C ILE A 199 3.13 16.22 -8.75
N ASP A 200 2.25 15.43 -8.16
CA ASP A 200 1.15 15.81 -7.28
C ASP A 200 1.28 15.22 -5.88
N GLN A 201 2.47 14.71 -5.53
CA GLN A 201 2.82 14.33 -4.16
C GLN A 201 2.43 15.46 -3.18
N THR A 202 1.59 15.16 -2.20
CA THR A 202 1.11 16.15 -1.22
C THR A 202 2.27 16.72 -0.40
N ASP A 203 2.29 18.05 -0.26
CA ASP A 203 3.18 18.73 0.70
C ASP A 203 2.45 18.95 2.02
N ALA A 204 3.19 18.97 3.13
CA ALA A 204 2.73 19.50 4.40
C ALA A 204 3.92 20.01 5.21
N PHE A 205 4.12 21.33 5.26
CA PHE A 205 5.26 21.92 5.96
C PHE A 205 4.89 22.28 7.41
N ASP A 206 5.62 21.72 8.38
CA ASP A 206 5.50 22.14 9.78
C ASP A 206 6.16 23.52 10.04
N SER A 207 6.08 24.01 11.28
CA SER A 207 6.70 25.28 11.66
C SER A 207 8.24 25.30 11.61
N ASN A 208 8.88 24.12 11.53
CA ASN A 208 10.31 23.96 11.35
C ASN A 208 10.70 23.74 9.88
N SER A 209 9.75 23.90 8.96
CA SER A 209 9.92 23.66 7.52
C SER A 209 10.18 22.19 7.15
N ASN A 210 9.81 21.24 8.02
CA ASN A 210 9.80 19.82 7.67
C ASN A 210 8.58 19.52 6.81
N ASN A 211 8.81 18.99 5.61
CA ASN A 211 7.76 18.43 4.75
C ASN A 211 7.50 16.94 5.09
N LEU A 212 6.44 16.34 4.53
CA LEU A 212 6.17 14.89 4.61
C LEU A 212 7.32 14.04 4.05
N VAL A 213 7.99 14.56 3.03
CA VAL A 213 9.17 13.97 2.37
C VAL A 213 10.44 14.77 2.67
N ASP A 214 11.61 14.12 2.74
CA ASP A 214 12.89 14.79 3.02
C ASP A 214 13.79 15.01 1.80
N ASP A 215 13.50 14.38 0.66
CA ASP A 215 14.34 14.43 -0.52
C ASP A 215 13.56 14.30 -1.84
N PRO A 216 14.22 14.52 -3.00
CA PRO A 216 13.59 14.35 -4.32
C PRO A 216 13.12 12.94 -4.66
N THR A 217 13.53 11.90 -3.92
CA THR A 217 13.03 10.54 -4.13
C THR A 217 11.69 10.30 -3.42
N CYS A 218 11.16 11.31 -2.74
CA CYS A 218 9.96 11.22 -1.90
C CYS A 218 10.06 10.18 -0.79
N HIS A 219 11.27 10.06 -0.22
CA HIS A 219 11.49 9.35 1.03
C HIS A 219 10.83 10.09 2.19
N CYS A 220 10.25 9.36 3.15
CA CYS A 220 9.59 9.96 4.29
C CYS A 220 10.55 10.73 5.19
N ASN A 221 10.16 11.95 5.58
CA ASN A 221 11.01 12.78 6.42
C ASN A 221 11.12 12.21 7.85
N LYS A 222 12.31 11.69 8.20
CA LYS A 222 12.59 11.13 9.54
C LYS A 222 12.48 12.15 10.66
N ALA A 223 12.52 13.45 10.39
CA ALA A 223 12.25 14.47 11.40
C ALA A 223 10.80 14.38 11.94
N LEU A 224 9.89 13.76 11.17
CA LEU A 224 8.49 13.52 11.51
C LEU A 224 8.22 12.08 12.00
N ALA A 225 9.25 11.24 12.17
CA ALA A 225 9.10 9.88 12.68
C ALA A 225 8.81 9.82 14.20
N GLY A 226 8.78 10.97 14.87
CA GLY A 226 8.48 11.10 16.28
C GLY A 226 7.14 10.48 16.67
N ASN A 227 7.07 10.00 17.92
CA ASN A 227 5.90 9.33 18.47
C ASN A 227 5.42 8.14 17.61
N SER A 228 6.33 7.32 17.06
CA SER A 228 5.99 6.21 16.17
C SER A 228 5.19 6.68 14.94
N TRP A 229 5.71 7.72 14.27
CA TRP A 229 5.12 8.35 13.08
C TRP A 229 3.77 9.05 13.29
N ASP A 230 3.28 9.17 14.52
CA ASP A 230 2.10 10.00 14.80
C ASP A 230 2.34 11.47 14.39
N ASP A 231 3.56 11.99 14.56
CA ASP A 231 3.90 13.37 14.19
C ASP A 231 3.76 13.63 12.69
N TRP A 232 4.11 12.65 11.84
CA TRP A 232 3.91 12.71 10.39
C TRP A 232 2.44 12.82 10.02
N VAL A 233 1.57 11.98 10.63
CA VAL A 233 0.13 11.99 10.35
C VAL A 233 -0.51 13.29 10.83
N GLN A 234 -0.10 13.81 11.99
CA GLN A 234 -0.57 15.11 12.49
C GLN A 234 -0.12 16.26 11.59
N ASN A 235 1.12 16.22 11.10
CA ASN A 235 1.63 17.21 10.17
C ASN A 235 0.83 17.20 8.85
N TRP A 236 0.56 16.02 8.28
CA TRP A 236 -0.30 15.89 7.12
C TRP A 236 -1.68 16.49 7.36
N MET A 237 -2.38 16.09 8.43
CA MET A 237 -3.72 16.61 8.75
C MET A 237 -3.76 18.12 8.98
N SER A 238 -2.70 18.69 9.53
CA SER A 238 -2.67 20.10 9.95
C SER A 238 -2.18 21.04 8.85
N ASN A 239 -1.30 20.55 7.98
CA ASN A 239 -0.51 21.40 7.09
C ASN A 239 -0.57 20.96 5.62
N ALA A 240 -1.41 19.97 5.25
CA ALA A 240 -1.55 19.54 3.86
C ALA A 240 -1.80 20.73 2.91
N GLN A 241 -0.96 20.81 1.89
CA GLN A 241 -0.97 21.83 0.86
C GLN A 241 -1.04 21.14 -0.50
N PRO A 242 -2.12 21.33 -1.26
CA PRO A 242 -2.20 20.83 -2.62
C PRO A 242 -1.16 21.51 -3.50
N LYS A 243 -0.65 20.79 -4.49
CA LYS A 243 0.20 21.36 -5.54
C LYS A 243 -0.62 22.31 -6.43
N GLN A 244 0.08 23.18 -7.15
CA GLN A 244 -0.56 24.03 -8.16
C GLN A 244 -1.31 23.15 -9.18
N ASN A 245 -2.54 23.53 -9.56
CA ASN A 245 -3.49 22.77 -10.39
C ASN A 245 -4.21 21.60 -9.69
N TYR A 246 -3.83 21.30 -8.45
CA TYR A 246 -4.45 20.26 -7.62
C TYR A 246 -5.22 20.86 -6.44
N GLU A 247 -5.66 22.12 -6.53
CA GLU A 247 -6.32 22.81 -5.41
C GLU A 247 -7.62 22.13 -4.95
N PHE A 248 -8.20 21.25 -5.78
CA PHE A 248 -9.32 20.40 -5.40
C PHE A 248 -8.96 19.42 -4.26
N GLU A 249 -7.68 19.08 -4.13
CA GLU A 249 -7.06 18.27 -3.08
C GLU A 249 -6.76 19.06 -1.81
N GLY A 250 -7.43 20.20 -1.56
CA GLY A 250 -7.29 20.99 -0.34
C GLY A 250 -7.76 20.23 0.91
N TRP A 251 -7.11 19.09 1.19
CA TRP A 251 -7.42 18.10 2.20
C TRP A 251 -7.56 18.80 3.53
N PHE A 252 -8.56 18.35 4.29
CA PHE A 252 -8.93 18.92 5.57
C PHE A 252 -9.53 20.33 5.54
N GLY A 253 -9.45 21.05 4.41
CA GLY A 253 -10.16 22.31 4.19
C GLY A 253 -11.69 22.19 4.20
N LYS A 254 -12.22 20.98 3.94
CA LYS A 254 -13.65 20.62 4.05
C LYS A 254 -13.92 19.60 5.17
N GLY A 255 -13.02 19.45 6.12
CA GLY A 255 -13.14 18.50 7.23
C GLY A 255 -12.18 17.32 7.11
N LYS A 256 -12.63 16.19 6.57
CA LYS A 256 -11.84 14.96 6.44
C LYS A 256 -11.53 14.67 4.97
N ALA A 257 -10.49 13.88 4.70
CA ALA A 257 -10.05 13.47 3.36
C ALA A 257 -10.67 12.10 2.96
N PRO A 258 -10.82 11.79 1.66
CA PRO A 258 -11.19 10.44 1.20
C PRO A 258 -10.05 9.44 1.45
N ALA A 259 -10.32 8.13 1.36
CA ALA A 259 -9.31 7.09 1.60
C ALA A 259 -8.09 7.24 0.70
N TRP A 260 -8.29 7.40 -0.62
CA TRP A 260 -7.24 7.55 -1.62
C TRP A 260 -6.36 8.80 -1.46
N ALA A 261 -6.72 9.76 -0.59
CA ALA A 261 -5.86 10.92 -0.34
C ALA A 261 -4.50 10.53 0.27
N VAL A 262 -4.41 9.37 0.91
CA VAL A 262 -3.13 8.86 1.41
C VAL A 262 -2.21 8.40 0.29
N ASP A 263 -2.71 8.02 -0.88
CA ASP A 263 -1.90 7.55 -2.01
C ASP A 263 -0.96 8.68 -2.49
N LEU A 264 -1.49 9.91 -2.53
CA LEU A 264 -0.77 11.13 -2.88
C LEU A 264 0.13 11.64 -1.75
N ALA A 265 -0.25 11.38 -0.50
CA ALA A 265 0.56 11.75 0.67
C ALA A 265 1.67 10.73 0.97
N ALA A 266 1.52 9.49 0.51
CA ALA A 266 2.39 8.39 0.83
C ALA A 266 3.82 8.65 0.36
N CYS A 267 4.74 8.49 1.29
CA CYS A 267 6.18 8.50 1.08
C CYS A 267 6.72 7.11 1.41
N TRP A 268 7.92 6.78 0.89
CA TRP A 268 8.52 5.50 1.21
C TRP A 268 9.41 5.58 2.44
N VAL A 269 9.43 4.50 3.23
CA VAL A 269 10.39 4.26 4.31
C VAL A 269 11.32 3.12 3.93
N ASP A 270 12.45 3.04 4.61
CA ASP A 270 13.56 2.14 4.29
C ASP A 270 13.55 0.82 5.07
N ASN A 271 12.65 0.67 6.06
CA ASN A 271 12.59 -0.50 6.93
C ASN A 271 11.17 -0.87 7.41
N PHE A 272 10.99 -2.14 7.78
CA PHE A 272 9.69 -2.68 8.20
C PHE A 272 9.16 -2.09 9.50
N ARG A 273 10.03 -1.65 10.41
CA ARG A 273 9.60 -1.06 11.69
C ARG A 273 8.90 0.27 11.45
N ASP A 274 9.48 1.12 10.60
CA ASP A 274 8.86 2.38 10.19
C ASP A 274 7.61 2.15 9.35
N LEU A 275 7.62 1.15 8.48
CA LEU A 275 6.43 0.76 7.71
C LEU A 275 5.26 0.45 8.65
N ILE A 276 5.49 -0.44 9.63
CA ILE A 276 4.48 -0.85 10.60
C ILE A 276 4.03 0.35 11.44
N GLN A 277 4.96 1.18 11.90
CA GLN A 277 4.63 2.32 12.77
C GLN A 277 3.80 3.37 12.02
N LEU A 278 4.19 3.76 10.80
CA LEU A 278 3.45 4.71 9.99
C LEU A 278 2.07 4.18 9.59
N GLN A 279 1.98 2.91 9.16
CA GLN A 279 0.70 2.28 8.81
C GLN A 279 -0.23 2.23 10.04
N ASN A 280 0.32 1.89 11.21
CA ASN A 280 -0.44 1.90 12.45
C ASN A 280 -0.83 3.31 12.89
N ALA A 281 -0.01 4.33 12.66
CA ALA A 281 -0.36 5.73 12.95
C ALA A 281 -1.52 6.20 12.07
N LEU A 282 -1.47 5.94 10.76
CA LEU A 282 -2.58 6.20 9.83
C LEU A 282 -3.88 5.53 10.30
N TYR A 283 -3.80 4.27 10.70
CA TYR A 283 -4.97 3.54 11.19
C TYR A 283 -5.50 4.06 12.52
N ARG A 284 -4.63 4.44 13.48
CA ARG A 284 -5.03 5.04 14.77
C ARG A 284 -5.80 6.35 14.54
N HIS A 285 -5.38 7.16 13.58
CA HIS A 285 -6.02 8.44 13.26
C HIS A 285 -7.14 8.34 12.23
N ARG A 286 -7.53 7.13 11.78
CA ARG A 286 -8.53 6.95 10.71
C ARG A 286 -9.85 7.69 10.95
N TYR A 287 -10.32 7.73 12.19
CA TYR A 287 -11.54 8.47 12.55
C TYR A 287 -11.39 9.99 12.45
N THR A 288 -10.16 10.50 12.45
CA THR A 288 -9.86 11.93 12.39
C THR A 288 -9.65 12.37 10.95
N TRP A 289 -8.87 11.62 10.17
CA TRP A 289 -8.50 12.04 8.82
C TRP A 289 -9.45 11.59 7.73
N ASN A 290 -10.13 10.44 7.87
CA ASN A 290 -10.90 9.83 6.78
C ASN A 290 -12.40 10.16 6.85
N ASN A 291 -12.98 10.55 5.71
CA ASN A 291 -14.39 10.94 5.60
C ASN A 291 -15.37 9.77 5.37
N GLN A 292 -14.86 8.57 5.07
CA GLN A 292 -15.63 7.34 4.88
C GLN A 292 -16.67 7.41 3.77
N LEU A 293 -16.44 8.24 2.76
CA LEU A 293 -17.32 8.35 1.59
C LEU A 293 -16.91 7.43 0.45
N ILE A 294 -15.61 7.12 0.35
CA ILE A 294 -15.05 6.22 -0.65
C ILE A 294 -13.98 5.32 0.00
N PRO A 295 -14.23 4.01 0.08
CA PRO A 295 -15.57 3.41 0.01
C PRO A 295 -16.45 3.97 1.13
N GLN A 296 -17.77 3.94 0.92
CA GLN A 296 -18.74 4.33 1.92
C GLN A 296 -18.69 3.34 3.08
N SER A 297 -18.44 3.87 4.27
CA SER A 297 -18.38 3.07 5.49
C SER A 297 -18.91 3.80 6.71
N THR A 298 -19.19 3.05 7.77
CA THR A 298 -19.49 3.58 9.11
C THR A 298 -18.66 2.87 10.17
N TRP A 299 -17.35 3.10 10.17
CA TRP A 299 -16.40 2.49 11.08
C TRP A 299 -16.83 2.64 12.54
N GLY A 300 -16.59 1.58 13.31
CA GLY A 300 -17.03 1.45 14.70
C GLY A 300 -18.47 0.96 14.87
N SER A 301 -19.25 0.84 13.79
CA SER A 301 -20.59 0.21 13.84
C SER A 301 -20.54 -1.32 13.73
N GLY A 302 -19.40 -1.88 13.32
CA GLY A 302 -19.18 -3.31 13.19
C GLY A 302 -17.99 -3.64 12.30
N ALA A 303 -17.47 -4.86 12.39
CA ALA A 303 -16.29 -5.27 11.63
C ALA A 303 -16.53 -5.32 10.10
N SER A 304 -17.78 -5.52 9.66
CA SER A 304 -18.16 -5.43 8.23
C SER A 304 -17.95 -4.02 7.66
N GLU A 305 -18.03 -2.99 8.50
CA GLU A 305 -17.73 -1.62 8.11
C GLU A 305 -16.24 -1.32 8.29
N ASP A 306 -15.62 -1.76 9.38
CA ASP A 306 -14.19 -1.54 9.65
C ASP A 306 -13.29 -2.18 8.58
N ARG A 307 -13.69 -3.33 8.01
CA ARG A 307 -12.92 -4.00 6.94
C ARG A 307 -12.87 -3.23 5.62
N LYS A 308 -13.66 -2.17 5.45
CA LYS A 308 -13.60 -1.29 4.26
C LYS A 308 -12.44 -0.29 4.31
N TYR A 309 -11.67 -0.28 5.40
CA TYR A 309 -10.42 0.49 5.48
C TYR A 309 -9.39 -0.04 4.49
N TRP A 310 -8.74 0.85 3.75
CA TRP A 310 -7.63 0.55 2.84
C TRP A 310 -6.36 0.23 3.64
N GLY A 311 -6.25 -1.01 4.09
CA GLY A 311 -5.29 -1.44 5.10
C GLY A 311 -4.07 -2.19 4.58
N TRP A 312 -3.93 -2.36 3.26
CA TRP A 312 -2.74 -2.97 2.68
C TRP A 312 -1.61 -1.94 2.64
N ASN A 313 -0.40 -2.40 2.95
CA ASN A 313 0.82 -1.67 2.59
C ASN A 313 1.26 -2.10 1.19
N GLU A 314 2.12 -1.29 0.58
CA GLU A 314 2.62 -1.55 -0.76
C GLU A 314 4.15 -1.58 -0.77
N ILE A 315 4.70 -2.67 -1.27
CA ILE A 315 6.13 -2.92 -1.35
C ILE A 315 6.46 -3.31 -2.79
N PRO A 316 7.22 -2.48 -3.52
CA PRO A 316 7.72 -2.84 -4.83
C PRO A 316 8.78 -3.94 -4.70
N MET A 317 8.44 -5.16 -5.10
CA MET A 317 9.31 -6.32 -5.05
C MET A 317 9.90 -6.65 -6.42
N ASP A 318 11.09 -7.27 -6.48
CA ASP A 318 11.62 -7.80 -7.74
C ASP A 318 10.60 -8.73 -8.40
N ARG A 319 10.19 -8.39 -9.62
CA ARG A 319 9.11 -9.10 -10.32
C ARG A 319 9.42 -10.57 -10.51
N ASN A 320 10.63 -10.88 -10.96
CA ASN A 320 11.01 -12.27 -11.23
C ASN A 320 11.00 -13.10 -9.94
N ALA A 321 11.46 -12.52 -8.83
CA ALA A 321 11.48 -13.21 -7.55
C ALA A 321 10.07 -13.51 -7.02
N VAL A 322 9.13 -12.57 -7.12
CA VAL A 322 7.76 -12.79 -6.63
C VAL A 322 6.89 -13.60 -7.59
N HIS A 323 7.27 -13.70 -8.85
CA HIS A 323 6.62 -14.54 -9.86
C HIS A 323 7.22 -15.94 -9.98
N ASP A 324 8.38 -16.19 -9.38
CA ASP A 324 8.97 -17.53 -9.32
C ASP A 324 8.20 -18.40 -8.32
N SER A 325 7.48 -19.39 -8.82
CA SER A 325 6.70 -20.31 -8.00
C SER A 325 7.54 -21.16 -7.05
N ASN A 326 8.85 -21.26 -7.26
CA ASN A 326 9.76 -21.89 -6.30
C ASN A 326 9.94 -21.07 -5.01
N ASN A 327 9.56 -19.80 -5.01
CA ASN A 327 9.58 -18.94 -3.83
C ASN A 327 8.27 -18.98 -3.03
N TRP A 328 7.20 -19.59 -3.56
CA TRP A 328 5.89 -19.62 -2.92
C TRP A 328 5.76 -20.78 -1.92
N ASP A 329 5.29 -20.47 -0.71
CA ASP A 329 4.98 -21.47 0.31
C ASP A 329 3.56 -22.03 0.16
N ALA A 330 2.62 -21.18 -0.26
CA ALA A 330 1.21 -21.53 -0.39
C ALA A 330 0.45 -20.56 -1.30
N VAL A 331 -0.64 -21.07 -1.87
CA VAL A 331 -1.79 -20.24 -2.28
C VAL A 331 -2.63 -19.98 -1.04
N MET A 332 -2.95 -18.73 -0.78
CA MET A 332 -3.72 -18.26 0.35
C MET A 332 -5.07 -17.73 -0.10
N VAL A 333 -6.10 -18.04 0.68
CA VAL A 333 -7.42 -17.41 0.59
C VAL A 333 -7.62 -16.54 1.81
N LYS A 334 -7.65 -15.22 1.63
CA LYS A 334 -7.99 -14.25 2.68
C LYS A 334 -9.50 -14.08 2.72
N LEU A 335 -10.13 -14.46 3.83
CA LEU A 335 -11.55 -14.19 4.05
C LEU A 335 -11.76 -12.71 4.45
N PRO A 336 -12.92 -12.11 4.12
CA PRO A 336 -13.38 -10.91 4.80
C PRO A 336 -13.37 -11.13 6.32
N GLY A 337 -12.89 -10.14 7.08
CA GLY A 337 -12.95 -10.25 8.54
C GLY A 337 -14.38 -10.18 9.03
N ASN A 338 -14.72 -11.01 10.02
CA ASN A 338 -16.06 -11.13 10.59
C ASN A 338 -17.12 -11.43 9.52
N LEU A 339 -16.87 -12.50 8.77
CA LEU A 339 -17.76 -13.01 7.75
C LEU A 339 -18.89 -13.86 8.37
N CYS A 340 -18.59 -14.65 9.41
CA CYS A 340 -19.55 -15.49 10.10
C CYS A 340 -20.10 -14.79 11.36
N ASP A 341 -21.40 -14.99 11.64
CA ASP A 341 -22.08 -14.71 12.91
C ASP A 341 -21.91 -13.30 13.55
N ASN A 342 -21.32 -12.34 12.83
CA ASN A 342 -21.01 -11.00 13.32
C ASN A 342 -20.20 -10.98 14.63
N ASP A 343 -19.26 -11.93 14.81
CA ASP A 343 -18.38 -12.05 15.97
C ASP A 343 -17.01 -11.34 15.80
N ASP A 344 -15.93 -11.88 16.37
CA ASP A 344 -14.55 -11.37 16.25
C ASP A 344 -13.77 -11.98 15.07
N GLY A 345 -14.45 -12.70 14.18
CA GLY A 345 -13.88 -13.40 13.02
C GLY A 345 -13.32 -14.78 13.36
N THR A 346 -13.38 -15.25 14.61
CA THR A 346 -12.81 -16.55 15.00
C THR A 346 -13.57 -17.74 14.43
N SER A 347 -14.81 -17.54 14.00
CA SER A 347 -15.64 -18.56 13.36
C SER A 347 -15.62 -18.50 11.82
N ASP A 348 -14.87 -17.56 11.23
CA ASP A 348 -14.82 -17.31 9.80
C ASP A 348 -14.41 -18.56 9.00
N LYS A 349 -15.23 -18.89 8.00
CA LYS A 349 -15.03 -20.03 7.09
C LYS A 349 -15.66 -19.75 5.73
N LEU A 350 -15.18 -20.47 4.71
CA LEU A 350 -15.62 -20.32 3.32
C LEU A 350 -17.14 -20.46 3.16
N ASP A 351 -17.78 -21.33 3.93
CA ASP A 351 -19.23 -21.57 3.87
C ASP A 351 -20.08 -20.33 4.22
N CYS A 352 -19.51 -19.36 4.94
CA CYS A 352 -20.21 -18.11 5.27
C CYS A 352 -20.18 -17.08 4.13
N LEU A 353 -19.36 -17.30 3.08
CA LEU A 353 -19.40 -16.48 1.88
C LEU A 353 -20.76 -16.64 1.18
N VAL A 354 -21.32 -15.53 0.71
CA VAL A 354 -22.49 -15.58 -0.18
C VAL A 354 -22.14 -16.32 -1.48
N LYS A 355 -23.14 -16.92 -2.14
CA LYS A 355 -22.89 -17.80 -3.29
C LYS A 355 -22.13 -17.12 -4.44
N THR A 356 -22.36 -15.83 -4.68
CA THR A 356 -21.62 -15.04 -5.67
C THR A 356 -20.14 -14.89 -5.31
N ALA A 357 -19.83 -14.68 -4.03
CA ALA A 357 -18.46 -14.61 -3.53
C ALA A 357 -17.75 -15.97 -3.58
N GLN A 358 -18.45 -17.07 -3.28
CA GLN A 358 -17.91 -18.42 -3.49
C GLN A 358 -17.57 -18.68 -4.97
N THR A 359 -18.48 -18.31 -5.89
CA THR A 359 -18.27 -18.48 -7.33
C THR A 359 -17.10 -17.63 -7.85
N THR A 360 -16.94 -16.42 -7.29
CA THR A 360 -15.80 -15.55 -7.62
C THR A 360 -14.49 -16.19 -7.17
N LEU A 361 -14.43 -16.70 -5.94
CA LEU A 361 -13.26 -17.41 -5.43
C LEU A 361 -12.93 -18.66 -6.25
N GLU A 362 -13.94 -19.44 -6.65
CA GLU A 362 -13.75 -20.59 -7.56
C GLU A 362 -13.11 -20.14 -8.89
N SER A 363 -13.60 -19.05 -9.48
CA SER A 363 -13.03 -18.49 -10.71
C SER A 363 -11.59 -17.98 -10.54
N ASP A 364 -11.28 -17.35 -9.41
CA ASP A 364 -9.92 -16.87 -9.11
C ASP A 364 -8.96 -18.06 -8.97
N LEU A 365 -9.39 -19.14 -8.32
CA LEU A 365 -8.59 -20.37 -8.19
C LEU A 365 -8.41 -21.06 -9.54
N ASP A 366 -9.47 -21.21 -10.33
CA ASP A 366 -9.44 -21.84 -11.68
C ASP A 366 -8.53 -21.09 -12.66
N THR A 367 -8.41 -19.77 -12.52
CA THR A 367 -7.51 -18.95 -13.36
C THR A 367 -6.04 -19.26 -13.10
N TRP A 368 -5.73 -19.82 -11.93
CA TRP A 368 -4.37 -20.01 -11.44
C TRP A 368 -3.94 -21.48 -11.29
N THR A 369 -4.85 -22.42 -11.57
CA THR A 369 -4.58 -23.86 -11.74
C THR A 369 -4.50 -24.25 -13.21
#